data_AF-A0A9P4HPV9-F1
#
_entry.id   AF-A0A9P4HPV9-F1
#
_cell.length_a   1.000
_cell.length_b   1.000
_cell.length_c   1.000
_cell.angle_alpha   90.00
_cell.angle_beta   90.00
_cell.angle_gamma   90.00
#
_symmetry.space_group_name_H-M   'P 1'
#
loop_
_entity.id
_entity.type
_entity.pdbx_description
1 polymer ?
#
loop_
_entity_poly.entity_id
_entity_poly.type
_entity_poly.pdbx_seq_one_letter_code
_entity_poly.pdbx_strand_id
1 'polypeptide(L)'
;TVQRKPKRPNQEPVLRSWKAGAIVAAARATEDITWMDDLSTKWTPFPYNVDAWFPSPHLRIPTNKGHEAMVYLTFIIDHWDDLPPRTIFVHGHRKSWHQDDILKLVNHLQFPALESEGYISLRCDWYPSCPIEIRPLAHDTPAWGPGENRHETEYAIAEAWESLFPGTEIPETIAAPCCAQFAVTRDAIRRHGLSDYERMRNWLLDTTLDDNISGRVFEKLWAFIMTGESVHCPAPQRCACQFFDHCDAQ
;
A
#
# COMPACT_ATOMS: atom_id res chain seq x y z
N THR A 1 15.65 53.25 8.73
CA THR A 1 16.60 52.16 8.97
C THR A 1 15.85 50.84 9.00
N VAL A 2 15.80 50.11 7.89
CA VAL A 2 15.07 48.83 7.80
C VAL A 2 16.00 47.72 8.30
N GLN A 3 15.74 47.18 9.48
CA GLN A 3 16.47 46.01 9.98
C GLN A 3 16.02 44.77 9.20
N ARG A 4 16.94 44.20 8.41
CA ARG A 4 16.78 42.88 7.79
C ARG A 4 16.86 41.81 8.89
N LYS A 5 15.79 41.03 9.05
CA LYS A 5 15.81 39.82 9.87
C LYS A 5 16.85 38.83 9.32
N PRO A 6 17.58 38.10 10.19
CA PRO A 6 18.57 37.13 9.73
C PRO A 6 17.86 35.96 9.03
N LYS A 7 18.34 35.60 7.84
CA LYS A 7 17.97 34.35 7.17
C LYS A 7 18.40 33.19 8.06
N ARG A 8 17.49 32.25 8.32
CA ARG A 8 17.83 30.97 8.97
C ARG A 8 18.83 30.22 8.07
N PRO A 9 19.82 29.52 8.63
CA PRO A 9 20.74 28.73 7.82
C PRO A 9 19.94 27.65 7.08
N ASN A 10 20.23 27.46 5.78
CA ASN A 10 19.86 26.25 5.05
C ASN A 10 20.52 25.08 5.78
N GLN A 11 19.76 24.34 6.58
CA GLN A 11 20.16 22.99 6.96
C GLN A 11 19.83 22.12 5.75
N GLU A 12 20.85 21.63 5.05
CA GLU A 12 20.67 20.50 4.14
C GLU A 12 19.98 19.38 4.94
N PRO A 13 18.91 18.75 4.40
CA PRO A 13 18.25 17.67 5.10
C PRO A 13 19.28 16.57 5.33
N VAL A 14 19.48 16.20 6.60
CA VAL A 14 20.27 15.02 6.96
C VAL A 14 19.50 13.82 6.39
N LEU A 15 19.91 13.35 5.22
CA LEU A 15 19.31 12.18 4.58
C LEU A 15 19.39 11.02 5.57
N ARG A 16 18.23 10.48 5.93
CA ARG A 16 18.16 9.35 6.83
C ARG A 16 18.86 8.18 6.15
N SER A 17 19.82 7.56 6.82
CA SER A 17 20.38 6.30 6.33
C SER A 17 19.32 5.22 6.48
N TRP A 18 18.61 4.96 5.39
CA TRP A 18 17.71 3.82 5.29
C TRP A 18 18.54 2.55 5.24
N LYS A 19 18.15 1.53 6.03
CA LYS A 19 18.77 0.20 6.00
C LYS A 19 18.50 -0.49 4.65
N ALA A 20 17.67 -1.53 4.61
CA ALA A 20 17.12 -2.02 3.35
C ALA A 20 16.01 -1.12 2.79
N GLY A 21 15.30 -0.41 3.69
CA GLY A 21 14.11 0.38 3.41
C GLY A 21 13.24 0.55 4.66
N ALA A 22 11.95 0.80 4.47
CA ALA A 22 10.95 0.86 5.55
C ALA A 22 9.96 -0.31 5.47
N ILE A 23 9.44 -0.72 6.63
CA ILE A 23 8.25 -1.57 6.71
C ILE A 23 7.17 -0.83 7.50
N VAL A 24 5.99 -0.70 6.92
CA VAL A 24 4.89 0.14 7.39
C VAL A 24 3.69 -0.78 7.65
N ALA A 25 3.27 -0.87 8.90
CA ALA A 25 2.10 -1.65 9.29
C ALA A 25 0.96 -0.73 9.70
N ALA A 26 -0.24 -1.01 9.21
CA ALA A 26 -1.47 -0.43 9.72
C ALA A 26 -2.15 -1.43 10.66
N ALA A 27 -2.28 -1.07 11.93
CA ALA A 27 -2.80 -1.96 12.96
C ALA A 27 -3.81 -1.27 13.87
N ARG A 28 -4.74 -2.05 14.40
CA ARG A 28 -5.61 -1.64 15.52
C ARG A 28 -4.89 -1.85 16.86
N ALA A 29 -5.38 -1.19 17.90
CA ALA A 29 -4.82 -1.36 19.25
C ALA A 29 -4.95 -2.79 19.80
N THR A 30 -5.84 -3.60 19.22
CA THR A 30 -6.05 -5.01 19.58
C THR A 30 -5.09 -5.98 18.88
N GLU A 31 -4.32 -5.52 17.91
CA GLU A 31 -3.37 -6.36 17.15
C GLU A 31 -1.97 -6.28 17.76
N ASP A 32 -1.27 -7.42 17.78
CA ASP A 32 0.14 -7.46 18.18
C ASP A 32 1.03 -7.09 16.99
N ILE A 33 1.73 -5.96 17.11
CA ILE A 33 2.70 -5.44 16.13
C ILE A 33 4.15 -5.50 16.64
N THR A 34 4.39 -6.11 17.80
CA THR A 34 5.74 -6.24 18.37
C THR A 34 6.67 -7.11 17.53
N TRP A 35 6.10 -8.00 16.70
CA TRP A 35 6.86 -8.82 15.75
C TRP A 35 7.68 -7.99 14.75
N MET A 36 7.35 -6.72 14.52
CA MET A 36 8.13 -5.84 13.64
C MET A 36 9.53 -5.57 14.21
N ASP A 37 9.74 -5.73 15.52
CA ASP A 37 11.05 -5.56 16.16
C ASP A 37 12.06 -6.60 15.66
N ASP A 38 11.61 -7.80 15.26
CA ASP A 38 12.44 -8.85 14.67
C ASP A 38 13.03 -8.43 13.31
N LEU A 39 12.37 -7.49 12.61
CA LEU A 39 12.82 -6.93 11.33
C LEU A 39 13.70 -5.69 11.50
N SER A 40 13.77 -5.14 12.71
CA SER A 40 14.41 -3.86 12.97
C SER A 40 15.90 -3.85 12.63
N THR A 41 16.58 -4.99 12.52
CA THR A 41 18.00 -5.05 12.12
C THR A 41 18.20 -4.76 10.63
N LYS A 42 17.23 -5.14 9.78
CA LYS A 42 17.28 -5.03 8.30
C LYS A 42 16.40 -3.89 7.76
N TRP A 43 15.29 -3.60 8.43
CA TRP A 43 14.27 -2.62 8.02
C TRP A 43 14.09 -1.54 9.08
N THR A 44 13.56 -0.39 8.68
CA THR A 44 13.07 0.63 9.61
C THR A 44 11.56 0.45 9.81
N PRO A 45 11.09 0.01 10.99
CA PRO A 45 9.66 -0.23 11.23
C PRO A 45 8.88 1.07 11.48
N PHE A 46 7.66 1.12 10.95
CA PHE A 46 6.63 2.14 11.21
C PHE A 46 5.33 1.43 11.63
N PRO A 47 5.20 1.11 12.93
CA PRO A 47 4.04 0.43 13.49
C PRO A 47 2.91 1.42 13.78
N TYR A 48 2.10 1.77 12.78
CA TYR A 48 0.95 2.66 13.01
C TYR A 48 -0.14 1.93 13.78
N ASN A 49 -0.56 2.52 14.89
CA ASN A 49 -1.77 2.12 15.62
C ASN A 49 -2.88 3.15 15.32
N VAL A 50 -3.88 2.75 14.54
CA VAL A 50 -4.94 3.64 14.04
C VAL A 50 -5.91 4.10 15.15
N ASP A 51 -5.91 3.41 16.29
CA ASP A 51 -6.76 3.70 17.45
C ASP A 51 -5.99 4.40 18.59
N ALA A 52 -4.71 4.72 18.40
CA ALA A 52 -3.90 5.35 19.43
C ALA A 52 -4.37 6.78 19.72
N TRP A 53 -4.65 7.08 21.00
CA TRP A 53 -5.00 8.45 21.42
C TRP A 53 -3.83 9.43 21.39
N PHE A 54 -2.61 8.96 21.66
CA PHE A 54 -1.40 9.79 21.66
C PHE A 54 -0.26 9.14 20.86
N PRO A 55 -0.42 8.99 19.53
CA PRO A 55 0.63 8.42 18.71
C PRO A 55 1.84 9.36 18.66
N SER A 56 3.03 8.75 18.56
CA SER A 56 4.27 9.46 18.26
C SER A 56 4.08 10.35 17.04
N PRO A 57 4.66 11.57 16.98
CA PRO A 57 4.43 12.51 15.88
C PRO A 57 4.64 11.95 14.47
N HIS A 58 5.58 11.01 14.30
CA HIS A 58 5.92 10.36 13.03
C HIS A 58 5.05 9.12 12.71
N LEU A 59 4.05 8.81 13.55
CA LEU A 59 3.10 7.72 13.37
C LEU A 59 1.64 8.22 13.47
N ARG A 60 1.43 9.53 13.25
CA ARG A 60 0.09 10.12 13.31
C ARG A 60 -0.58 10.02 11.96
N ILE A 61 -1.85 9.65 11.97
CA ILE A 61 -2.75 9.77 10.82
C ILE A 61 -3.78 10.87 11.09
N PRO A 62 -4.34 11.51 10.06
CA PRO A 62 -5.34 12.56 10.24
C PRO A 62 -6.65 12.03 10.82
N THR A 63 -7.09 10.83 10.43
CA THR A 63 -8.32 10.18 10.88
C THR A 63 -8.24 8.67 10.66
N ASN A 64 -8.82 7.85 11.54
CA ASN A 64 -8.98 6.42 11.29
C ASN A 64 -10.15 6.18 10.31
N LYS A 65 -9.85 6.17 9.00
CA LYS A 65 -10.81 5.94 7.89
C LYS A 65 -10.10 5.31 6.69
N GLY A 66 -10.75 4.39 5.99
CA GLY A 66 -10.21 3.64 4.85
C GLY A 66 -9.25 2.52 5.20
N HIS A 67 -9.40 1.90 6.38
CA HIS A 67 -8.50 0.83 6.86
C HIS A 67 -7.00 1.20 6.72
N GLU A 68 -6.18 0.36 6.08
CA GLU A 68 -4.75 0.58 5.86
C GLU A 68 -4.45 1.75 4.92
N ALA A 69 -5.42 2.17 4.10
CA ALA A 69 -5.17 3.15 3.07
C ALA A 69 -4.74 4.51 3.63
N MET A 70 -5.33 4.94 4.74
CA MET A 70 -4.92 6.18 5.40
C MET A 70 -3.47 6.13 5.87
N VAL A 71 -3.05 5.01 6.44
CA VAL A 71 -1.69 4.82 6.92
C VAL A 71 -0.71 4.87 5.75
N TYR A 72 -1.01 4.14 4.66
CA TYR A 72 -0.10 4.06 3.52
C TYR A 72 0.04 5.41 2.81
N LEU A 73 -1.09 6.09 2.56
CA LEU A 73 -1.09 7.44 1.97
C LEU A 73 -0.36 8.45 2.88
N THR A 74 -0.62 8.40 4.19
CA THR A 74 0.04 9.32 5.14
C THR A 74 1.54 9.08 5.20
N PHE A 75 1.99 7.81 5.22
CA PHE A 75 3.41 7.50 5.18
C PHE A 75 4.08 8.05 3.91
N ILE A 76 3.48 7.83 2.74
CA ILE A 76 4.03 8.31 1.46
C ILE A 76 4.16 9.84 1.47
N ILE A 77 3.12 10.54 1.93
CA ILE A 77 3.08 12.01 1.99
C ILE A 77 4.12 12.55 2.96
N ASP A 78 4.14 12.04 4.19
CA ASP A 78 5.00 12.54 5.27
C ASP A 78 6.49 12.27 5.01
N HIS A 79 6.79 11.26 4.19
CA HIS A 79 8.15 10.87 3.83
C HIS A 79 8.52 11.23 2.38
N TRP A 80 7.73 12.03 1.66
CA TRP A 80 7.91 12.26 0.22
C TRP A 80 9.33 12.68 -0.19
N ASP A 81 9.88 13.65 0.54
CA ASP A 81 11.22 14.21 0.27
C ASP A 81 12.36 13.25 0.64
N ASP A 82 12.12 12.30 1.54
CA ASP A 82 13.08 11.31 2.04
C ASP A 82 12.50 9.89 1.97
N LEU A 83 11.84 9.54 0.86
CA LEU A 83 11.24 8.22 0.69
C LEU A 83 12.33 7.15 0.82
N PRO A 84 12.12 6.04 1.54
CA PRO A 84 13.06 4.94 1.57
C PRO A 84 13.23 4.35 0.15
N PRO A 85 14.37 3.72 -0.16
CA PRO A 85 14.56 3.07 -1.47
C PRO A 85 13.54 1.96 -1.73
N ARG A 86 13.08 1.30 -0.65
CA ARG A 86 12.08 0.23 -0.66
C ARG A 86 11.11 0.46 0.49
N THR A 87 9.83 0.22 0.25
CA THR A 87 8.80 0.22 1.29
C THR A 87 8.02 -1.08 1.23
N ILE A 88 7.80 -1.70 2.39
CA ILE A 88 6.88 -2.83 2.53
C ILE A 88 5.66 -2.34 3.29
N PHE A 89 4.49 -2.49 2.71
CA PHE A 89 3.20 -2.17 3.31
C PHE A 89 2.49 -3.45 3.72
N VAL A 90 2.07 -3.52 4.98
CA VAL A 90 1.46 -4.72 5.60
C VAL A 90 0.33 -4.33 6.55
N HIS A 91 -0.50 -5.31 6.91
CA HIS A 91 -1.44 -5.19 8.01
C HIS A 91 -0.74 -5.43 9.35
N GLY A 92 -1.44 -5.19 10.47
CA GLY A 92 -0.90 -5.38 11.81
C GLY A 92 -0.59 -6.84 12.17
N HIS A 93 -1.35 -7.78 11.64
CA HIS A 93 -1.18 -9.20 11.94
C HIS A 93 0.04 -9.84 11.25
N ARG A 94 0.78 -10.67 11.99
CA ARG A 94 1.89 -11.48 11.45
C ARG A 94 1.43 -12.68 10.61
N LYS A 95 0.29 -13.27 10.96
CA LYS A 95 -0.30 -14.44 10.29
C LYS A 95 -1.78 -14.17 10.04
N SER A 96 -2.27 -14.58 8.88
CA SER A 96 -3.68 -14.51 8.52
C SER A 96 -4.07 -15.74 7.72
N TRP A 97 -5.37 -15.91 7.51
CA TRP A 97 -5.91 -16.93 6.61
C TRP A 97 -5.47 -16.75 5.15
N HIS A 98 -5.16 -15.52 4.74
CA HIS A 98 -4.84 -15.17 3.34
C HIS A 98 -3.34 -15.06 3.04
N GLN A 99 -2.46 -15.22 4.03
CA GLN A 99 -1.03 -14.99 3.85
C GLN A 99 -0.18 -15.85 4.80
N ASP A 100 0.92 -16.37 4.27
CA ASP A 100 2.00 -16.96 5.06
C ASP A 100 2.57 -15.97 6.08
N ASP A 101 3.38 -16.45 7.01
CA ASP A 101 4.03 -15.62 8.02
C ASP A 101 4.76 -14.41 7.38
N ILE A 102 4.28 -13.18 7.66
CA ILE A 102 4.84 -11.94 7.10
C ILE A 102 6.35 -11.87 7.33
N LEU A 103 6.79 -12.30 8.51
CA LEU A 103 8.20 -12.27 8.88
C LEU A 103 9.03 -13.16 7.94
N LYS A 104 8.49 -14.33 7.53
CA LYS A 104 9.14 -15.22 6.58
C LYS A 104 9.19 -14.57 5.20
N LEU A 105 8.07 -14.07 4.70
CA LEU A 105 7.99 -13.44 3.37
C LEU A 105 8.95 -12.25 3.25
N VAL A 106 8.99 -11.36 4.24
CA VAL A 106 9.87 -10.18 4.25
C VAL A 106 11.36 -10.58 4.28
N ASN A 107 11.69 -11.66 4.99
CA ASN A 107 13.07 -12.15 5.05
C ASN A 107 13.53 -12.79 3.73
N HIS A 108 12.61 -13.44 3.02
CA HIS A 108 12.88 -14.13 1.76
C HIS A 108 12.64 -13.27 0.51
N LEU A 109 12.10 -12.06 0.66
CA LEU A 109 11.88 -11.12 -0.45
C LEU A 109 13.18 -10.83 -1.21
N GLN A 110 13.16 -11.10 -2.52
CA GLN A 110 14.29 -10.93 -3.41
C GLN A 110 14.41 -9.48 -3.88
N PHE A 111 15.41 -8.75 -3.39
CA PHE A 111 15.61 -7.34 -3.77
C PHE A 111 15.84 -7.15 -5.28
N PRO A 112 16.64 -7.96 -5.98
CA PRO A 112 16.80 -7.81 -7.43
C PRO A 112 15.47 -7.95 -8.18
N ALA A 113 14.58 -8.84 -7.74
CA ALA A 113 13.25 -8.96 -8.32
C ALA A 113 12.41 -7.72 -8.03
N LEU A 114 12.41 -7.21 -6.79
CA LEU A 114 11.70 -5.97 -6.46
C LEU A 114 12.20 -4.77 -7.26
N GLU A 115 13.51 -4.62 -7.47
CA GLU A 115 14.05 -3.54 -8.31
C GLU A 115 13.62 -3.66 -9.77
N SER A 116 13.50 -4.90 -10.27
CA SER A 116 13.08 -5.15 -11.66
C SER A 116 11.59 -4.92 -11.87
N GLU A 117 10.75 -5.37 -10.94
CA GLU A 117 9.29 -5.31 -11.06
C GLU A 117 8.73 -3.97 -10.55
N GLY A 118 9.42 -3.30 -9.63
CA GLY A 118 8.98 -2.06 -8.99
C GLY A 118 7.89 -2.25 -7.92
N TYR A 119 7.05 -3.27 -8.07
CA TYR A 119 5.96 -3.68 -7.17
C TYR A 119 5.92 -5.21 -7.08
N ILE A 120 5.79 -5.74 -5.86
CA ILE A 120 5.59 -7.16 -5.60
C ILE A 120 4.50 -7.32 -4.54
N SER A 121 3.41 -8.01 -4.89
CA SER A 121 2.45 -8.49 -3.90
C SER A 121 3.11 -9.49 -2.94
N LEU A 122 2.84 -9.38 -1.64
CA LEU A 122 3.26 -10.39 -0.65
C LEU A 122 2.38 -11.65 -0.66
N ARG A 123 1.49 -11.75 -1.66
CA ARG A 123 0.57 -12.85 -1.87
C ARG A 123 0.73 -13.43 -3.27
N CYS A 124 1.13 -14.70 -3.33
CA CYS A 124 1.32 -15.46 -4.56
C CYS A 124 0.18 -16.47 -4.73
N ASP A 125 -1.02 -15.99 -5.04
CA ASP A 125 -2.22 -16.82 -5.28
C ASP A 125 -3.14 -16.12 -6.29
N TRP A 126 -3.89 -16.91 -7.06
CA TRP A 126 -4.94 -16.43 -7.96
C TRP A 126 -6.20 -16.03 -7.18
N TYR A 127 -6.60 -16.84 -6.20
CA TYR A 127 -7.82 -16.62 -5.45
C TYR A 127 -7.53 -15.86 -4.16
N PRO A 128 -8.33 -14.87 -3.70
CA PRO A 128 -9.32 -14.17 -4.50
C PRO A 128 -8.63 -13.12 -5.39
N SER A 129 -9.42 -12.51 -6.28
CA SER A 129 -9.10 -11.28 -7.01
C SER A 129 -8.38 -11.41 -8.36
N CYS A 130 -7.75 -12.54 -8.69
CA CYS A 130 -7.12 -12.72 -10.01
C CYS A 130 -7.78 -13.85 -10.82
N PRO A 131 -7.85 -13.73 -12.16
CA PRO A 131 -7.34 -12.63 -12.98
C PRO A 131 -8.35 -11.48 -13.23
N ILE A 132 -9.59 -11.60 -12.74
CA ILE A 132 -10.66 -10.62 -12.98
C ILE A 132 -11.38 -10.38 -11.65
N GLU A 133 -11.35 -9.15 -11.13
CA GLU A 133 -12.04 -8.80 -9.88
C GLU A 133 -13.06 -7.68 -10.00
N ILE A 134 -12.64 -6.51 -10.49
CA ILE A 134 -13.48 -5.31 -10.59
C ILE A 134 -13.66 -4.99 -12.07
N ARG A 135 -14.89 -4.85 -12.54
CA ARG A 135 -15.24 -4.38 -13.89
C ARG A 135 -16.13 -3.14 -13.75
N PRO A 136 -15.52 -1.96 -13.52
CA PRO A 136 -16.22 -0.75 -13.09
C PRO A 136 -17.34 -0.26 -14.02
N LEU A 137 -17.31 -0.65 -15.29
CA LEU A 137 -18.30 -0.24 -16.29
C LEU A 137 -19.32 -1.33 -16.62
N ALA A 138 -18.89 -2.59 -16.63
CA ALA A 138 -19.71 -3.71 -17.10
C ALA A 138 -20.55 -4.34 -15.98
N HIS A 139 -20.06 -4.29 -14.73
CA HIS A 139 -20.73 -4.84 -13.55
C HIS A 139 -21.11 -6.33 -13.65
N ASP A 140 -20.29 -7.11 -14.36
CA ASP A 140 -20.54 -8.52 -14.72
C ASP A 140 -19.47 -9.48 -14.18
N THR A 141 -18.76 -9.07 -13.11
CA THR A 141 -17.62 -9.84 -12.61
C THR A 141 -18.02 -11.21 -12.02
N PRO A 142 -17.32 -12.31 -12.37
CA PRO A 142 -17.58 -13.61 -11.77
C PRO A 142 -17.31 -13.60 -10.26
N ALA A 143 -18.22 -14.12 -9.44
CA ALA A 143 -18.06 -14.24 -7.99
C ALA A 143 -16.84 -15.10 -7.62
N TRP A 144 -15.74 -14.48 -7.20
CA TRP A 144 -14.60 -15.16 -6.60
C TRP A 144 -14.74 -15.15 -5.08
N GLY A 145 -15.42 -16.18 -4.55
CA GLY A 145 -15.58 -16.36 -3.10
C GLY A 145 -16.64 -15.47 -2.44
N PRO A 146 -16.81 -15.56 -1.11
CA PRO A 146 -17.71 -14.71 -0.35
C PRO A 146 -17.10 -13.31 -0.19
N GLY A 147 -17.10 -12.52 -1.27
CA GLY A 147 -16.63 -11.14 -1.23
C GLY A 147 -17.72 -10.22 -0.67
N GLU A 148 -17.56 -9.77 0.59
CA GLU A 148 -18.40 -8.72 1.14
C GLU A 148 -18.23 -7.42 0.33
N ASN A 149 -19.35 -6.72 0.11
CA ASN A 149 -19.40 -5.38 -0.45
C ASN A 149 -18.75 -5.18 -1.83
N ARG A 150 -18.66 -6.24 -2.64
CA ARG A 150 -18.00 -6.17 -3.95
C ARG A 150 -18.69 -5.21 -4.90
N HIS A 151 -20.01 -5.30 -4.99
CA HIS A 151 -20.81 -4.52 -5.93
C HIS A 151 -20.71 -3.03 -5.60
N GLU A 152 -20.83 -2.70 -4.32
CA GLU A 152 -20.69 -1.36 -3.77
C GLU A 152 -19.29 -0.80 -4.01
N THR A 153 -18.25 -1.63 -3.86
CA THR A 153 -16.86 -1.22 -4.12
C THR A 153 -16.62 -0.96 -5.61
N GLU A 154 -17.18 -1.79 -6.49
CA GLU A 154 -17.04 -1.60 -7.94
C GLU A 154 -17.70 -0.30 -8.42
N TYR A 155 -18.91 0.00 -7.94
CA TYR A 155 -19.54 1.30 -8.18
C TYR A 155 -18.73 2.45 -7.58
N ALA A 156 -18.25 2.31 -6.34
CA ALA A 156 -17.45 3.33 -5.70
C ALA A 156 -16.16 3.64 -6.47
N ILE A 157 -15.49 2.63 -7.04
CA ILE A 157 -14.34 2.81 -7.92
C ILE A 157 -14.74 3.60 -9.17
N ALA A 158 -15.86 3.22 -9.81
CA ALA A 158 -16.34 3.89 -11.01
C ALA A 158 -16.65 5.38 -10.76
N GLU A 159 -17.36 5.68 -9.67
CA GLU A 159 -17.73 7.04 -9.27
C GLU A 159 -16.53 7.88 -8.85
N ALA A 160 -15.57 7.28 -8.15
CA ALA A 160 -14.38 7.96 -7.65
C ALA A 160 -13.30 8.18 -8.72
N TRP A 161 -13.37 7.49 -9.85
CA TRP A 161 -12.26 7.35 -10.79
C TRP A 161 -11.66 8.69 -11.24
N GLU A 162 -12.48 9.61 -11.74
CA GLU A 162 -12.02 10.93 -12.20
C GLU A 162 -11.45 11.78 -11.05
N SER A 163 -11.91 11.57 -9.81
CA SER A 163 -11.36 12.26 -8.63
C SER A 163 -9.99 11.70 -8.24
N LEU A 164 -9.81 10.38 -8.34
CA LEU A 164 -8.56 9.71 -7.97
C LEU A 164 -7.49 9.87 -9.08
N PHE A 165 -7.90 9.70 -10.34
CA PHE A 165 -7.03 9.66 -11.52
C PHE A 165 -7.53 10.61 -12.64
N PRO A 166 -7.52 11.94 -12.44
CA PRO A 166 -8.04 12.89 -13.42
C PRO A 166 -7.46 12.70 -14.81
N GLY A 167 -8.33 12.63 -15.83
CA GLY A 167 -7.91 12.47 -17.22
C GLY A 167 -7.34 11.10 -17.59
N THR A 168 -7.44 10.10 -16.71
CA THR A 168 -7.06 8.71 -16.99
C THR A 168 -8.31 7.90 -17.31
N GLU A 169 -8.32 7.15 -18.42
CA GLU A 169 -9.45 6.30 -18.78
C GLU A 169 -9.66 5.19 -17.73
N ILE A 170 -10.92 4.93 -17.40
CA ILE A 170 -11.28 3.86 -16.47
C ILE A 170 -11.07 2.49 -17.13
N PRO A 171 -10.25 1.59 -16.55
CA PRO A 171 -9.99 0.29 -17.14
C PRO A 171 -11.25 -0.58 -17.18
N GLU A 172 -11.35 -1.42 -18.20
CA GLU A 172 -12.43 -2.42 -18.29
C GLU A 172 -12.33 -3.44 -17.14
N THR A 173 -11.12 -3.77 -16.70
CA THR A 173 -10.88 -4.71 -15.60
C THR A 173 -9.73 -4.23 -14.73
N ILE A 174 -9.95 -4.30 -13.42
CA ILE A 174 -8.95 -4.09 -12.39
C ILE A 174 -8.81 -5.39 -11.59
N ALA A 175 -7.58 -5.90 -11.46
CA ALA A 175 -7.29 -7.13 -10.75
C ALA A 175 -5.84 -7.20 -10.27
N ALA A 176 -5.65 -7.61 -9.03
CA ALA A 176 -4.36 -7.95 -8.43
C ALA A 176 -4.60 -8.91 -7.27
N PRO A 177 -3.59 -9.66 -6.78
CA PRO A 177 -3.75 -10.48 -5.58
C PRO A 177 -4.28 -9.62 -4.42
N CYS A 178 -5.24 -10.17 -3.68
CA CYS A 178 -5.97 -9.42 -2.65
C CYS A 178 -5.10 -8.83 -1.53
N CYS A 179 -5.78 -8.03 -0.70
CA CYS A 179 -5.43 -7.82 0.70
C CYS A 179 -4.31 -6.78 0.95
N ALA A 180 -4.00 -5.91 -0.02
CA ALA A 180 -3.18 -4.71 0.18
C ALA A 180 -1.81 -4.87 0.88
N GLN A 181 -1.19 -6.06 0.84
CA GLN A 181 0.15 -6.28 1.39
C GLN A 181 1.17 -6.46 0.29
N PHE A 182 2.11 -5.52 0.17
CA PHE A 182 3.03 -5.45 -0.98
C PHE A 182 4.35 -4.77 -0.64
N ALA A 183 5.37 -5.07 -1.42
CA ALA A 183 6.65 -4.38 -1.44
C ALA A 183 6.74 -3.50 -2.69
N VAL A 184 7.27 -2.28 -2.55
CA VAL A 184 7.44 -1.31 -3.64
C VAL A 184 8.79 -0.62 -3.56
N THR A 185 9.29 -0.24 -4.74
CA THR A 185 10.44 0.65 -4.87
C THR A 185 10.02 2.11 -4.72
N ARG A 186 10.98 2.97 -4.38
CA ARG A 186 10.80 4.43 -4.41
C ARG A 186 10.31 4.91 -5.77
N ASP A 187 10.86 4.35 -6.85
CA ASP A 187 10.56 4.78 -8.21
C ASP A 187 9.12 4.41 -8.60
N ALA A 188 8.61 3.26 -8.14
CA ALA A 188 7.20 2.91 -8.28
C ALA A 188 6.27 3.91 -7.56
N ILE A 189 6.59 4.27 -6.31
CA ILE A 189 5.85 5.32 -5.58
C ILE A 189 5.94 6.67 -6.34
N ARG A 190 7.09 7.00 -6.91
CA ARG A 190 7.29 8.26 -7.64
C ARG A 190 6.67 8.31 -9.04
N ARG A 191 5.95 7.27 -9.48
CA ARG A 191 5.14 7.34 -10.71
C ARG A 191 4.01 8.36 -10.59
N HIS A 192 3.51 8.57 -9.38
CA HIS A 192 2.57 9.63 -9.05
C HIS A 192 3.29 10.76 -8.31
N GLY A 193 2.84 12.01 -8.49
CA GLY A 193 3.38 13.14 -7.75
C GLY A 193 2.84 13.22 -6.31
N LEU A 194 3.47 14.01 -5.45
CA LEU A 194 2.97 14.26 -4.09
C LEU A 194 1.50 14.71 -4.08
N SER A 195 1.14 15.62 -5.00
CA SER A 195 -0.23 16.14 -5.12
C SER A 195 -1.26 15.07 -5.49
N ASP A 196 -0.84 13.97 -6.12
CA ASP A 196 -1.72 12.84 -6.42
C ASP A 196 -2.05 12.06 -5.15
N TYR A 197 -1.03 11.76 -4.33
CA TYR A 197 -1.24 11.12 -3.03
C TYR A 197 -2.05 12.00 -2.08
N GLU A 198 -1.81 13.31 -2.06
CA GLU A 198 -2.63 14.26 -1.30
C GLU A 198 -4.09 14.25 -1.76
N ARG A 199 -4.33 14.23 -3.08
CA ARG A 199 -5.68 14.14 -3.65
C ARG A 199 -6.36 12.83 -3.26
N MET A 200 -5.67 11.71 -3.37
CA MET A 200 -6.18 10.39 -2.94
C MET A 200 -6.53 10.40 -1.45
N ARG A 201 -5.68 10.96 -0.59
CA ARG A 201 -5.95 11.07 0.85
C ARG A 201 -7.13 12.00 1.15
N ASN A 202 -7.24 13.12 0.43
CA ASN A 202 -8.35 14.05 0.59
C ASN A 202 -9.67 13.41 0.15
N TRP A 203 -9.69 12.70 -0.97
CA TRP A 203 -10.87 11.90 -1.38
C TRP A 203 -11.27 10.92 -0.28
N LEU A 204 -10.30 10.23 0.32
CA LEU A 204 -10.55 9.29 1.41
C LEU A 204 -11.11 9.98 2.67
N LEU A 205 -10.66 11.20 2.97
CA LEU A 205 -11.18 11.97 4.12
C LEU A 205 -12.60 12.49 3.86
N ASP A 206 -12.86 12.98 2.64
CA ASP A 206 -14.08 13.71 2.31
C ASP A 206 -15.25 12.80 1.91
N THR A 207 -14.96 11.57 1.45
CA THR A 207 -16.00 10.64 0.98
C THR A 207 -16.97 10.24 2.10
N THR A 208 -18.27 10.25 1.78
CA THR A 208 -19.35 9.78 2.66
C THR A 208 -19.47 8.26 2.68
N LEU A 209 -18.67 7.54 1.89
CA LEU A 209 -18.64 6.09 1.90
C LEU A 209 -18.20 5.56 3.27
N ASP A 210 -18.79 4.44 3.65
CA ASP A 210 -18.39 3.71 4.85
C ASP A 210 -16.92 3.29 4.78
N ASP A 211 -16.33 3.10 5.96
CA ASP A 211 -14.93 2.74 6.15
C ASP A 211 -14.54 1.50 5.32
N ASN A 212 -15.38 0.47 5.34
CA ASN A 212 -15.16 -0.79 4.61
C ASN A 212 -15.16 -0.56 3.08
N ILE A 213 -16.09 0.23 2.54
CA ILE A 213 -16.15 0.48 1.08
C ILE A 213 -14.95 1.32 0.64
N SER A 214 -14.72 2.44 1.32
CA SER A 214 -13.63 3.36 0.98
C SER A 214 -12.25 2.74 1.15
N GLY A 215 -12.05 1.86 2.15
CA GLY A 215 -10.85 1.06 2.29
C GLY A 215 -10.68 0.08 1.14
N ARG A 216 -11.73 -0.66 0.76
CA ARG A 216 -11.68 -1.61 -0.36
C ARG A 216 -11.41 -0.93 -1.71
N VAL A 217 -11.85 0.31 -1.92
CA VAL A 217 -11.48 1.09 -3.11
C VAL A 217 -9.95 1.13 -3.25
N PHE A 218 -9.22 1.50 -2.20
CA PHE A 218 -7.75 1.51 -2.24
C PHE A 218 -7.14 0.11 -2.26
N GLU A 219 -7.70 -0.84 -1.50
CA GLU A 219 -7.24 -2.24 -1.53
C GLU A 219 -7.16 -2.77 -2.97
N LYS A 220 -8.14 -2.43 -3.81
CA LYS A 220 -8.20 -2.88 -5.22
C LYS A 220 -7.31 -2.08 -6.15
N LEU A 221 -6.92 -0.87 -5.76
CA LEU A 221 -6.19 0.06 -6.62
C LEU A 221 -4.69 0.10 -6.34
N TRP A 222 -4.18 -0.50 -5.25
CA TRP A 222 -2.76 -0.40 -4.91
C TRP A 222 -1.82 -0.85 -6.02
N ALA A 223 -2.09 -1.98 -6.66
CA ALA A 223 -1.28 -2.43 -7.79
C ALA A 223 -1.31 -1.40 -8.93
N PHE A 224 -2.51 -0.94 -9.33
CA PHE A 224 -2.66 0.07 -10.38
C PHE A 224 -1.91 1.38 -10.05
N ILE A 225 -2.01 1.87 -8.80
CA ILE A 225 -1.29 3.07 -8.33
C ILE A 225 0.23 2.89 -8.47
N MET A 226 0.76 1.69 -8.22
CA MET A 226 2.21 1.46 -8.17
C MET A 226 2.79 1.04 -9.53
N THR A 227 1.98 0.45 -10.42
CA THR A 227 2.46 -0.11 -11.70
C THR A 227 1.92 0.64 -12.92
N GLY A 228 0.74 1.27 -12.82
CA GLY A 228 -0.05 1.75 -13.95
C GLY A 228 -0.76 0.65 -14.73
N GLU A 229 -0.64 -0.61 -14.31
CA GLU A 229 -1.28 -1.76 -14.94
C GLU A 229 -2.62 -2.05 -14.26
N SER A 230 -3.70 -2.17 -15.05
CA SER A 230 -5.01 -2.47 -14.49
C SER A 230 -5.13 -3.93 -14.04
N VAL A 231 -4.42 -4.85 -14.70
CA VAL A 231 -4.38 -6.27 -14.32
C VAL A 231 -2.94 -6.67 -14.00
N HIS A 232 -2.64 -6.88 -12.72
CA HIS A 232 -1.34 -7.30 -12.23
C HIS A 232 -1.46 -8.62 -11.47
N CYS A 233 -1.50 -9.73 -12.21
CA CYS A 233 -1.74 -11.07 -11.66
C CYS A 233 -0.65 -12.06 -12.12
N PRO A 234 0.53 -12.08 -11.47
CA PRO A 234 1.58 -13.03 -11.80
C PRO A 234 1.18 -14.46 -11.44
N ALA A 235 1.70 -15.44 -12.20
CA ALA A 235 1.47 -16.85 -11.87
C ALA A 235 2.00 -17.19 -10.46
N PRO A 236 1.20 -17.81 -9.57
CA PRO A 236 1.57 -18.10 -8.18
C PRO A 236 2.93 -18.77 -8.00
N GLN A 237 3.22 -19.82 -8.79
CA GLN A 237 4.50 -20.52 -8.69
C GLN A 237 5.67 -19.63 -9.10
N ARG A 238 5.49 -18.81 -10.16
CA ARG A 238 6.50 -17.85 -10.59
C ARG A 238 6.71 -16.78 -9.52
N CYS A 239 5.64 -16.26 -8.93
CA CYS A 239 5.68 -15.29 -7.83
C CYS A 239 6.44 -15.86 -6.64
N ALA A 240 6.05 -17.05 -6.14
CA ALA A 240 6.68 -17.66 -4.97
C ALA A 240 8.17 -17.93 -5.19
N CYS A 241 8.52 -18.48 -6.36
CA CYS A 241 9.91 -18.79 -6.70
C CYS A 241 10.76 -17.53 -6.92
N GLN A 242 10.34 -16.63 -7.80
CA GLN A 242 11.16 -15.48 -8.19
C GLN A 242 11.22 -14.39 -7.13
N PHE A 243 10.12 -14.17 -6.40
CA PHE A 243 10.02 -13.05 -5.47
C PHE A 243 10.36 -13.44 -4.05
N PHE A 244 10.17 -14.71 -3.67
CA PHE A 244 10.35 -15.19 -2.30
C PHE A 244 11.26 -16.42 -2.19
N ASP A 245 11.96 -16.82 -3.25
CA ASP A 245 12.87 -17.99 -3.21
C ASP A 245 12.18 -19.26 -2.68
N HIS A 246 10.91 -19.44 -3.03
CA HIS A 246 10.07 -20.58 -2.68
C HIS A 246 9.69 -21.31 -3.96
N CYS A 247 10.66 -22.06 -4.51
CA CYS A 247 10.57 -22.71 -5.81
C CYS A 247 10.11 -24.17 -5.76
N ASP A 248 9.39 -24.58 -4.70
CA ASP A 248 9.03 -25.99 -4.47
C ASP A 248 8.50 -26.64 -5.77
N ALA A 249 9.12 -27.78 -6.12
CA ALA A 249 8.72 -28.58 -7.26
C ALA A 249 7.38 -29.26 -6.95
N GLN A 250 6.40 -29.13 -7.85
CA GLN A 250 5.16 -29.91 -7.80
C GLN A 250 5.43 -31.41 -7.96
#